data_AF-Q08V77-F1
#
_entry.id   AF-Q08V77-F1
#
_cell.length_a   1.000
_cell.length_b   1.000
_cell.length_c   1.000
_cell.angle_alpha   90.00
_cell.angle_beta   90.00
_cell.angle_gamma   90.00
#
_symmetry.space_group_name_H-M   'P 1'
#
loop_
_entity.id
_entity.type
_entity.pdbx_description
1 polymer ?
#
loop_
_entity_poly.entity_id
_entity_poly.type
_entity_poly.pdbx_seq_one_letter_code
_entity_poly.pdbx_strand_id
1 'polypeptide(L)'
;MRLLLPTLVLLALAGCSKPGDASTALLTEVKRRLSERDARLASYRLEGQTREGEAAPVAYAFAYRAPQRLRAWLGAPLLRTFSWDGERLFEQSDADRSFTTFKMELSPERQAGFLTEVFSPLTPEGLRAPLLPGSLSVTRVSHARAPEAVELASKDDAPSAQGLRVTYTLRWPTLDFLARSSRLEDGTTLEVRMEEERCDETLSLCVPKRLTRWVGGQQVGETTLSRIELNPVLPHDTFTLVAPEGYSVQTRTLVNSEVK
;
A
#
# COMPACT_ATOMS: atom_id res chain seq x y z
N MET A 1 27.93 30.84 61.46
CA MET A 1 27.72 32.01 60.57
C MET A 1 28.29 31.64 59.19
N ARG A 2 27.40 31.49 58.19
CA ARG A 2 27.60 31.45 56.70
C ARG A 2 28.76 30.58 56.15
N LEU A 3 28.48 29.37 55.64
CA LEU A 3 28.22 29.01 54.22
C LEU A 3 29.36 29.34 53.25
N LEU A 4 29.90 28.31 52.57
CA LEU A 4 30.03 28.26 51.10
C LEU A 4 30.59 26.89 50.63
N LEU A 5 29.68 26.05 50.11
CA LEU A 5 29.96 24.89 49.26
C LEU A 5 30.65 25.35 47.96
N PRO A 6 31.65 24.63 47.43
CA PRO A 6 32.02 24.76 46.03
C PRO A 6 31.10 23.85 45.20
N THR A 7 30.22 24.48 44.44
CA THR A 7 29.31 23.87 43.47
C THR A 7 30.12 23.25 42.33
N LEU A 8 30.06 21.92 42.20
CA LEU A 8 30.49 21.19 41.01
C LEU A 8 29.64 21.66 39.82
N VAL A 9 30.22 22.45 38.92
CA VAL A 9 29.64 22.73 37.60
C VAL A 9 30.03 21.59 36.67
N LEU A 10 29.24 20.51 36.68
CA LEU A 10 29.23 19.52 35.61
C LEU A 10 28.49 20.14 34.41
N LEU A 11 29.25 20.80 33.53
CA LEU A 11 28.84 21.12 32.17
C LEU A 11 28.65 19.81 31.41
N ALA A 12 27.45 19.25 31.48
CA ALA A 12 27.02 18.22 30.56
C ALA A 12 27.04 18.83 29.15
N LEU A 13 27.95 18.32 28.31
CA LEU A 13 27.97 18.52 26.88
C LEU A 13 26.62 18.07 26.31
N ALA A 14 25.68 19.00 26.16
CA ALA A 14 24.54 18.83 25.29
C ALA A 14 25.11 18.76 23.86
N GLY A 15 25.42 17.55 23.41
CA GLY A 15 25.77 17.29 22.03
C GLY A 15 24.59 17.70 21.16
N CYS A 16 24.69 18.87 20.52
CA CYS A 16 23.86 19.23 19.40
C CYS A 16 24.12 18.21 18.28
N SER A 17 23.35 17.13 18.27
CA SER A 17 23.27 16.24 17.11
C SER A 17 22.91 17.10 15.91
N LYS A 18 23.72 17.03 14.85
CA LYS A 18 23.44 17.77 13.61
C LYS A 18 22.04 17.38 13.13
N PRO A 19 21.23 18.32 12.60
CA PRO A 19 19.89 18.02 12.10
C PRO A 19 19.83 16.82 11.12
N GLY A 20 20.92 16.56 10.40
CA GLY A 20 21.05 15.40 9.50
C GLY A 20 21.17 14.03 10.18
N ASP A 21 21.74 13.95 11.39
CA ASP A 21 21.95 12.68 12.10
C ASP A 21 20.63 12.15 12.67
N ALA A 22 19.79 13.04 13.22
CA ALA A 22 18.49 12.69 13.79
C ALA A 22 17.49 12.22 12.72
N SER A 23 17.46 12.86 11.55
CA SER A 23 16.59 12.44 10.43
C SER A 23 17.03 11.08 9.85
N THR A 24 18.34 10.83 9.75
CA THR A 24 18.87 9.56 9.25
C THR A 24 18.59 8.39 10.21
N ALA A 25 18.73 8.62 11.52
CA ALA A 25 18.36 7.65 12.54
C ALA A 25 16.86 7.34 12.52
N LEU A 26 16.01 8.38 12.40
CA LEU A 26 14.57 8.21 12.27
C LEU A 26 14.18 7.41 11.02
N LEU A 27 14.83 7.66 9.89
CA LEU A 27 14.53 6.93 8.65
C LEU A 27 14.90 5.45 8.77
N THR A 28 16.04 5.16 9.39
CA THR A 28 16.48 3.78 9.65
C THR A 28 15.46 3.06 10.53
N GLU A 29 14.99 3.73 11.58
CA GLU A 29 14.00 3.17 12.49
C GLU A 29 12.63 2.97 11.82
N VAL A 30 12.19 3.92 10.98
CA VAL A 30 10.97 3.77 10.19
C VAL A 30 11.05 2.59 9.24
N LYS A 31 12.18 2.42 8.52
CA LYS A 31 12.39 1.28 7.62
C LYS A 31 12.33 -0.05 8.36
N ARG A 32 13.01 -0.15 9.52
CA ARG A 32 12.99 -1.35 10.37
C ARG A 32 11.57 -1.68 10.82
N ARG A 33 10.84 -0.71 11.37
CA ARG A 33 9.47 -0.91 11.86
C ARG A 33 8.46 -1.22 10.74
N LEU A 34 8.62 -0.63 9.55
CA LEU A 34 7.81 -0.99 8.39
C LEU A 34 8.03 -2.45 7.99
N SER A 35 9.28 -2.90 7.96
CA SER A 35 9.61 -4.30 7.69
C SER A 35 9.00 -5.24 8.74
N GLU A 36 9.06 -4.89 10.02
CA GLU A 36 8.46 -5.68 11.11
C GLU A 36 6.92 -5.69 11.03
N ARG A 37 6.30 -4.57 10.66
CA ARG A 37 4.87 -4.50 10.40
C ARG A 37 4.48 -5.40 9.22
N ASP A 38 5.21 -5.32 8.11
CA ASP A 38 4.92 -6.10 6.91
C ASP A 38 5.09 -7.61 7.16
N ALA A 39 6.11 -8.00 7.94
CA ALA A 39 6.35 -9.40 8.34
C ALA A 39 5.24 -9.98 9.22
N ARG A 40 4.50 -9.15 9.96
CA ARG A 40 3.34 -9.60 10.77
C ARG A 40 2.12 -9.94 9.92
N LEU A 41 2.06 -9.52 8.64
CA LEU A 41 0.92 -9.73 7.76
C LEU A 41 1.30 -10.61 6.56
N ALA A 42 1.27 -11.93 6.77
CA ALA A 42 1.59 -12.94 5.77
C ALA A 42 0.45 -13.17 4.76
N SER A 43 -0.79 -12.96 5.16
CA SER A 43 -1.96 -13.04 4.29
C SER A 43 -3.07 -12.11 4.74
N TYR A 44 -3.98 -11.77 3.83
CA TYR A 44 -5.22 -11.10 4.17
C TYR A 44 -6.31 -11.38 3.14
N ARG A 45 -7.57 -11.29 3.58
CA ARG A 45 -8.76 -11.36 2.74
C ARG A 45 -9.69 -10.20 3.08
N LEU A 46 -10.13 -9.48 2.05
CA LEU A 46 -10.95 -8.28 2.13
C LEU A 46 -12.20 -8.49 1.27
N GLU A 47 -13.34 -8.02 1.77
CA GLU A 47 -14.57 -7.89 1.00
C GLU A 47 -15.19 -6.53 1.32
N GLY A 48 -15.83 -5.91 0.32
CA GLY A 48 -16.43 -4.60 0.50
C GLY A 48 -17.01 -4.03 -0.78
N GLN A 49 -17.05 -2.71 -0.84
CA GLN A 49 -17.52 -1.96 -1.99
C GLN A 49 -16.53 -0.85 -2.33
N THR A 50 -16.40 -0.54 -3.61
CA THR A 50 -15.62 0.59 -4.12
C THR A 50 -16.47 1.43 -5.06
N ARG A 51 -16.27 2.74 -5.06
CA ARG A 51 -16.97 3.70 -5.92
C ARG A 51 -15.97 4.69 -6.52
N GLU A 52 -16.16 4.96 -7.81
CA GLU A 52 -15.46 6.00 -8.58
C GLU A 52 -16.48 7.06 -9.03
N GLY A 53 -16.21 8.32 -8.73
CA GLY A 53 -17.08 9.45 -9.04
C GLY A 53 -18.53 9.22 -8.63
N GLU A 54 -19.44 9.51 -9.56
CA GLU A 54 -20.88 9.36 -9.40
C GLU A 54 -21.40 7.95 -9.77
N ALA A 55 -20.52 7.00 -10.10
CA ALA A 55 -20.93 5.64 -10.44
C ALA A 55 -21.55 4.92 -9.22
N ALA A 56 -22.38 3.91 -9.49
CA ALA A 56 -22.87 3.03 -8.43
C ALA A 56 -21.70 2.26 -7.77
N PRO A 57 -21.73 2.03 -6.45
CA PRO A 57 -20.73 1.19 -5.79
C PRO A 57 -20.67 -0.21 -6.40
N VAL A 58 -19.45 -0.68 -6.66
CA VAL A 58 -19.17 -2.02 -7.16
C VAL A 58 -18.69 -2.88 -5.99
N ALA A 59 -19.27 -4.06 -5.81
CA ALA A 59 -18.78 -5.03 -4.85
C ALA A 59 -17.37 -5.47 -5.24
N TYR A 60 -16.47 -5.61 -4.27
CA TYR A 60 -15.12 -6.07 -4.54
C TYR A 60 -14.66 -7.05 -3.46
N ALA A 61 -13.78 -7.97 -3.86
CA ALA A 61 -13.07 -8.83 -2.93
C ALA A 61 -11.60 -8.90 -3.34
N PHE A 62 -10.72 -9.01 -2.34
CA PHE A 62 -9.28 -9.12 -2.57
C PHE A 62 -8.64 -10.07 -1.57
N ALA A 63 -7.74 -10.90 -2.04
CA ALA A 63 -6.95 -11.79 -1.21
C ALA A 63 -5.47 -11.69 -1.57
N TYR A 64 -4.63 -11.69 -0.55
CA TYR A 64 -3.18 -11.73 -0.68
C TYR A 64 -2.60 -12.84 0.19
N ARG A 65 -1.59 -13.52 -0.33
CA ARG A 65 -0.71 -14.40 0.45
C ARG A 65 0.74 -14.21 0.01
N ALA A 66 1.63 -14.02 0.97
CA ALA A 66 3.05 -13.95 0.72
C ALA A 66 3.57 -15.24 0.02
N PRO A 67 4.65 -15.13 -0.79
CA PRO A 67 5.39 -13.91 -1.12
C PRO A 67 4.65 -12.98 -2.09
N GLN A 68 3.92 -13.52 -3.07
CA GLN A 68 3.18 -12.70 -4.02
C GLN A 68 2.10 -13.56 -4.69
N ARG A 69 1.03 -13.88 -3.97
CA ARG A 69 -0.17 -14.47 -4.55
C ARG A 69 -1.33 -13.53 -4.30
N LEU A 70 -2.07 -13.25 -5.35
CA LEU A 70 -3.03 -12.16 -5.39
C LEU A 70 -4.29 -12.67 -6.06
N ARG A 71 -5.46 -12.33 -5.52
CA ARG A 71 -6.73 -12.54 -6.20
C ARG A 71 -7.61 -11.35 -5.96
N ALA A 72 -8.15 -10.79 -7.02
CA ALA A 72 -9.09 -9.69 -6.97
C ALA A 72 -10.35 -10.08 -7.75
N TRP A 73 -11.50 -9.68 -7.23
CA TRP A 73 -12.79 -9.82 -7.89
C TRP A 73 -13.56 -8.51 -7.84
N LEU A 74 -14.22 -8.19 -8.94
CA LEU A 74 -15.10 -7.04 -9.10
C LEU A 74 -16.48 -7.54 -9.53
N GLY A 75 -17.50 -7.14 -8.77
CA GLY A 75 -18.90 -7.44 -9.03
C GLY A 75 -19.46 -6.68 -10.23
N ALA A 76 -20.78 -6.73 -10.38
CA ALA A 76 -21.48 -6.02 -11.45
C ALA A 76 -21.20 -4.50 -11.41
N PRO A 77 -21.08 -3.84 -12.59
CA PRO A 77 -21.25 -4.41 -13.94
C PRO A 77 -19.98 -5.05 -14.51
N LEU A 78 -18.84 -5.01 -13.81
CA LEU A 78 -17.55 -5.45 -14.36
C LEU A 78 -17.46 -6.98 -14.45
N LEU A 79 -17.90 -7.68 -13.40
CA LEU A 79 -17.90 -9.15 -13.31
C LEU A 79 -16.56 -9.76 -13.77
N ARG A 80 -15.48 -9.29 -13.14
CA ARG A 80 -14.09 -9.66 -13.47
C ARG A 80 -13.39 -10.30 -12.28
N THR A 81 -12.59 -11.32 -12.56
CA THR A 81 -11.62 -11.86 -11.59
C THR A 81 -10.21 -11.81 -12.19
N PHE A 82 -9.26 -11.32 -11.42
CA PHE A 82 -7.83 -11.41 -11.69
C PHE A 82 -7.18 -12.26 -10.61
N SER A 83 -6.33 -13.21 -10.98
CA SER A 83 -5.65 -14.07 -10.00
C SER A 83 -4.23 -14.39 -10.41
N TRP A 84 -3.28 -14.24 -9.50
CA TRP A 84 -1.88 -14.58 -9.68
C TRP A 84 -1.51 -15.66 -8.66
N ASP A 85 -1.19 -16.87 -9.14
CA ASP A 85 -0.87 -18.03 -8.29
C ASP A 85 0.60 -18.09 -7.84
N GLY A 86 1.43 -17.18 -8.33
CA GLY A 86 2.88 -17.16 -8.17
C GLY A 86 3.64 -17.54 -9.45
N GLU A 87 2.93 -18.03 -10.47
CA GLU A 87 3.52 -18.46 -11.75
C GLU A 87 2.72 -17.96 -12.96
N ARG A 88 1.38 -17.98 -12.87
CA ARG A 88 0.45 -17.62 -13.94
C ARG A 88 -0.53 -16.56 -13.47
N LEU A 89 -0.84 -15.63 -14.38
CA LEU A 89 -1.97 -14.71 -14.20
C LEU A 89 -3.18 -15.31 -14.90
N PHE A 90 -4.31 -15.30 -14.21
CA PHE A 90 -5.61 -15.66 -14.72
C PHE A 90 -6.47 -14.41 -14.79
N GLU A 91 -7.16 -14.24 -15.91
CA GLU A 91 -8.23 -13.27 -16.08
C GLU A 91 -9.50 -14.02 -16.44
N GLN A 92 -10.56 -13.80 -15.67
CA GLN A 92 -11.89 -14.33 -15.91
C GLN A 92 -12.87 -13.18 -16.08
N SER A 93 -13.62 -13.20 -17.18
CA SER A 93 -14.74 -12.31 -17.47
C SER A 93 -16.01 -13.13 -17.49
N ASP A 94 -16.88 -12.93 -16.48
CA ASP A 94 -18.17 -13.61 -16.47
C ASP A 94 -19.16 -12.94 -17.42
N ALA A 95 -19.01 -11.63 -17.65
CA ALA A 95 -19.82 -10.89 -18.62
C ALA A 95 -19.61 -11.39 -20.06
N ASP A 96 -18.35 -11.69 -20.44
CA ASP A 96 -18.02 -12.14 -21.80
C ASP A 96 -17.86 -13.67 -21.89
N ARG A 97 -18.04 -14.38 -20.77
CA ARG A 97 -17.77 -15.83 -20.66
C ARG A 97 -16.39 -16.19 -21.23
N SER A 98 -15.36 -15.46 -20.80
CA SER A 98 -13.99 -15.68 -21.25
C SER A 98 -13.04 -15.92 -20.09
N PHE A 99 -12.05 -16.78 -20.34
CA PHE A 99 -11.02 -17.17 -19.39
C PHE A 99 -9.66 -17.16 -20.09
N THR A 100 -8.75 -16.31 -19.64
CA THR A 100 -7.41 -16.18 -20.19
C THR A 100 -6.37 -16.54 -19.14
N THR A 101 -5.44 -17.43 -19.49
CA THR A 101 -4.24 -17.70 -18.71
C THR A 101 -3.04 -17.03 -19.38
N PHE A 102 -2.29 -16.23 -18.63
CA PHE A 102 -1.06 -15.60 -19.07
C PHE A 102 0.15 -16.29 -18.44
N LYS A 103 1.05 -16.80 -19.28
CA LYS A 103 2.39 -17.23 -18.87
C LYS A 103 3.31 -16.01 -18.79
N MET A 104 4.11 -15.93 -17.73
CA MET A 104 5.06 -14.84 -17.54
C MET A 104 6.43 -15.23 -18.08
N GLU A 105 6.83 -14.63 -19.19
CA GLU A 105 8.20 -14.68 -19.73
C GLU A 105 8.84 -13.27 -19.69
N LEU A 106 8.56 -12.55 -18.60
CA LEU A 106 9.10 -11.23 -18.28
C LEU A 106 10.33 -11.37 -17.40
N SER A 107 11.21 -10.36 -17.43
CA SER A 107 12.22 -10.23 -16.36
C SER A 107 11.54 -10.01 -15.01
N PRO A 108 12.15 -10.37 -13.86
CA PRO A 108 11.55 -10.19 -12.55
C PRO A 108 11.06 -8.76 -12.26
N GLU A 109 11.82 -7.76 -12.71
CA GLU A 109 11.46 -6.34 -12.56
C GLU A 109 10.22 -5.98 -13.38
N ARG A 110 10.16 -6.39 -14.66
CA ARG A 110 9.00 -6.14 -15.53
C ARG A 110 7.77 -6.89 -15.06
N GLN A 111 7.94 -8.11 -14.55
CA GLN A 111 6.85 -8.86 -13.93
C GLN A 111 6.31 -8.13 -12.70
N ALA A 112 7.18 -7.63 -11.81
CA ALA A 112 6.76 -6.88 -10.64
C ALA A 112 6.02 -5.59 -11.03
N GLY A 113 6.50 -4.87 -12.04
CA GLY A 113 5.83 -3.70 -12.60
C GLY A 113 4.45 -4.03 -13.16
N PHE A 114 4.36 -5.04 -14.02
CA PHE A 114 3.10 -5.50 -14.61
C PHE A 114 2.08 -5.96 -13.57
N LEU A 115 2.49 -6.76 -12.58
CA LEU A 115 1.59 -7.18 -11.49
C LEU A 115 1.14 -5.98 -10.64
N THR A 116 1.99 -4.98 -10.45
CA THR A 116 1.61 -3.73 -9.76
C THR A 116 0.57 -2.96 -10.57
N GLU A 117 0.72 -2.86 -11.89
CA GLU A 117 -0.27 -2.23 -12.77
C GLU A 117 -1.64 -2.92 -12.70
N VAL A 118 -1.65 -4.27 -12.73
CA VAL A 118 -2.90 -5.06 -12.68
C VAL A 118 -3.58 -4.98 -11.31
N PHE A 119 -2.84 -5.11 -10.21
CA PHE A 119 -3.43 -5.27 -8.87
C PHE A 119 -3.45 -4.00 -8.02
N SER A 120 -2.61 -2.99 -8.29
CA SER A 120 -2.59 -1.77 -7.47
C SER A 120 -3.94 -1.02 -7.43
N PRO A 121 -4.73 -0.92 -8.54
CA PRO A 121 -6.05 -0.29 -8.48
C PRO A 121 -7.06 -1.05 -7.60
N LEU A 122 -6.78 -2.33 -7.33
CA LEU A 122 -7.65 -3.27 -6.61
C LEU A 122 -7.18 -3.53 -5.18
N THR A 123 -6.02 -3.00 -4.80
CA THR A 123 -5.42 -3.18 -3.48
C THR A 123 -5.61 -1.90 -2.66
N PRO A 124 -6.39 -1.93 -1.58
CA PRO A 124 -6.51 -0.79 -0.68
C PRO A 124 -5.14 -0.43 -0.07
N GLU A 125 -4.90 0.86 0.08
CA GLU A 125 -3.72 1.36 0.79
C GLU A 125 -3.71 0.91 2.25
N GLY A 126 -2.50 0.86 2.83
CA GLY A 126 -2.32 0.67 4.27
C GLY A 126 -2.32 -0.76 4.78
N LEU A 127 -2.43 -1.76 3.91
CA LEU A 127 -2.23 -3.17 4.29
C LEU A 127 -0.73 -3.53 4.26
N ARG A 128 -0.02 -3.09 3.22
CA ARG A 128 1.41 -3.35 2.99
C ARG A 128 2.27 -2.11 3.25
N ALA A 129 3.57 -2.31 3.44
CA ALA A 129 4.50 -1.18 3.54
C ALA A 129 4.47 -0.30 2.27
N PRO A 130 4.60 1.04 2.39
CA PRO A 130 4.65 1.94 1.24
C PRO A 130 5.76 1.58 0.26
N LEU A 131 5.42 1.50 -1.02
CA LEU A 131 6.38 1.38 -2.12
C LEU A 131 6.75 2.78 -2.61
N LEU A 132 7.81 3.35 -2.05
CA LEU A 132 8.31 4.66 -2.46
C LEU A 132 9.57 4.52 -3.32
N PRO A 133 9.62 5.17 -4.51
CA PRO A 133 10.80 5.15 -5.35
C PRO A 133 11.90 6.06 -4.78
N GLY A 134 13.16 5.69 -5.07
CA GLY A 134 14.32 6.57 -4.88
C GLY A 134 14.74 6.82 -3.42
N SER A 135 15.41 7.95 -3.22
CA SER A 135 15.85 8.39 -1.88
C SER A 135 14.67 8.90 -1.07
N LEU A 136 14.61 8.54 0.21
CA LEU A 136 13.48 8.90 1.08
C LEU A 136 13.86 9.97 2.10
N SER A 137 12.90 10.83 2.46
CA SER A 137 12.95 11.73 3.61
C SER A 137 11.89 11.32 4.63
N VAL A 138 12.15 11.64 5.89
CA VAL A 138 11.21 11.40 6.97
C VAL A 138 11.18 12.57 7.95
N THR A 139 9.98 12.92 8.39
CA THR A 139 9.73 13.99 9.36
C THR A 139 8.68 13.54 10.37
N ARG A 140 8.79 14.05 11.61
CA ARG A 140 7.76 13.89 12.64
C ARG A 140 6.65 14.91 12.39
N VAL A 141 5.41 14.46 12.45
CA VAL A 141 4.24 15.32 12.29
C VAL A 141 3.15 14.93 13.29
N SER A 142 2.14 15.78 13.43
CA SER A 142 0.88 15.45 14.11
C SER A 142 -0.21 15.21 13.08
N HIS A 143 -1.14 14.30 13.37
CA HIS A 143 -2.30 14.04 12.53
C HIS A 143 -3.58 14.02 13.37
N ALA A 144 -4.72 14.41 12.80
CA ALA A 144 -5.99 14.48 13.53
C ALA A 144 -6.39 13.14 14.20
N ARG A 145 -6.00 12.01 13.59
CA ARG A 145 -6.25 10.64 14.09
C ARG A 145 -5.07 10.01 14.84
N ALA A 146 -3.93 10.72 14.93
CA ALA A 146 -2.73 10.22 15.59
C ALA A 146 -1.88 11.43 16.04
N PRO A 147 -1.84 11.76 17.34
CA PRO A 147 -1.08 12.91 17.82
C PRO A 147 0.41 12.79 17.49
N GLU A 148 0.92 11.56 17.39
CA GLU A 148 2.26 11.27 16.87
C GLU A 148 2.16 10.51 15.54
N ALA A 149 2.78 11.07 14.50
CA ALA A 149 2.89 10.48 13.18
C ALA A 149 4.25 10.78 12.55
N VAL A 150 4.52 10.11 11.44
CA VAL A 150 5.64 10.40 10.54
C VAL A 150 5.14 10.61 9.13
N GLU A 151 5.74 11.55 8.43
CA GLU A 151 5.65 11.67 6.97
C GLU A 151 6.87 11.01 6.35
N LEU A 152 6.64 10.06 5.44
CA LEU A 152 7.65 9.42 4.64
C LEU A 152 7.43 9.83 3.18
N ALA A 153 8.40 10.51 2.58
CA ALA A 153 8.28 11.04 1.23
C ALA A 153 9.46 10.64 0.33
N SER A 154 9.20 10.51 -0.97
CA SER A 154 10.26 10.49 -1.98
C SER A 154 10.94 11.86 -2.02
N LYS A 155 12.27 11.90 -2.09
CA LYS A 155 13.02 13.15 -2.32
C LYS A 155 12.87 13.58 -3.78
N ASP A 156 12.78 14.88 -3.97
CA ASP A 156 12.57 15.52 -5.28
C ASP A 156 13.73 15.25 -6.27
N ASP A 157 14.92 14.87 -5.78
CA ASP A 157 16.14 14.65 -6.59
C ASP A 157 16.28 13.23 -7.17
N ALA A 158 15.23 12.39 -7.10
CA ALA A 158 15.29 11.02 -7.62
C ALA A 158 15.12 11.02 -9.16
N PRO A 159 16.09 10.49 -9.95
CA PRO A 159 16.06 10.50 -11.42
C PRO A 159 14.82 9.82 -12.05
N SER A 160 14.13 8.98 -11.28
CA SER A 160 12.94 8.23 -11.69
C SER A 160 11.62 8.90 -11.32
N ALA A 161 11.64 10.02 -10.60
CA ALA A 161 10.45 10.77 -10.22
C ALA A 161 10.21 11.85 -11.27
N GLN A 162 9.39 11.55 -12.28
CA GLN A 162 8.85 12.50 -13.26
C GLN A 162 7.96 13.55 -12.55
N GLY A 163 8.54 14.42 -11.72
CA GLY A 163 7.85 15.46 -10.95
C GLY A 163 6.87 14.95 -9.87
N LEU A 164 6.60 13.64 -9.79
CA LEU A 164 5.65 13.05 -8.85
C LEU A 164 6.28 12.88 -7.46
N ARG A 165 5.92 13.76 -6.54
CA ARG A 165 6.24 13.58 -5.11
C ARG A 165 5.13 12.82 -4.43
N VAL A 166 5.46 11.67 -3.84
CA VAL A 166 4.54 10.85 -3.04
C VAL A 166 4.91 10.97 -1.56
N THR A 167 3.93 11.26 -0.72
CA THR A 167 4.08 11.33 0.74
C THR A 167 3.09 10.38 1.40
N TYR A 168 3.57 9.55 2.30
CA TYR A 168 2.75 8.73 3.20
C TYR A 168 2.79 9.30 4.60
N THR A 169 1.63 9.50 5.21
CA THR A 169 1.50 9.83 6.63
C THR A 169 1.14 8.55 7.39
N LEU A 170 1.96 8.19 8.37
CA LEU A 170 1.87 6.94 9.12
C LEU A 170 1.82 7.21 10.64
N ARG A 171 0.99 6.48 11.37
CA ARG A 171 0.89 6.56 12.83
C ARG A 171 2.21 6.15 13.48
N TRP A 172 2.70 6.92 14.44
CA TRP A 172 3.85 6.49 15.23
C TRP A 172 3.38 5.81 16.53
N PRO A 173 4.06 4.74 17.02
CA PRO A 173 5.20 4.02 16.44
C PRO A 173 4.83 2.81 15.58
N THR A 174 3.53 2.50 15.42
CA THR A 174 3.06 1.27 14.75
C THR A 174 3.21 1.31 13.23
N LEU A 175 3.31 2.50 12.66
CA LEU A 175 3.38 2.79 11.23
C LEU A 175 2.14 2.33 10.46
N ASP A 176 0.99 2.38 11.13
CA ASP A 176 -0.31 2.18 10.48
C ASP A 176 -0.62 3.36 9.55
N PHE A 177 -1.28 3.07 8.44
CA PHE A 177 -1.60 4.06 7.42
C PHE A 177 -2.59 5.11 7.94
N LEU A 178 -2.34 6.38 7.65
CA LEU A 178 -3.26 7.48 7.91
C LEU A 178 -3.70 8.18 6.62
N ALA A 179 -2.73 8.47 5.75
CA ALA A 179 -2.98 9.10 4.46
C ALA A 179 -1.83 8.84 3.47
N ARG A 180 -2.15 9.01 2.18
CA ARG A 180 -1.18 9.17 1.10
C ARG A 180 -1.55 10.42 0.34
N SER A 181 -0.58 11.26 0.00
CA SER A 181 -0.75 12.36 -0.92
C SER A 181 0.26 12.28 -2.06
N SER A 182 -0.11 12.80 -3.21
CA SER A 182 0.78 12.94 -4.35
C SER A 182 0.50 14.24 -5.07
N ARG A 183 1.55 14.91 -5.54
CA ARG A 183 1.42 16.16 -6.30
C ARG A 183 1.88 15.92 -7.73
N LEU A 184 0.99 16.22 -8.67
CA LEU A 184 1.26 16.19 -10.10
C LEU A 184 2.00 17.47 -10.53
N GLU A 185 2.61 17.43 -11.72
CA GLU A 185 3.39 18.56 -12.27
C GLU A 185 2.54 19.83 -12.49
N ASP A 186 1.26 19.67 -12.81
CA ASP A 186 0.28 20.76 -12.96
C ASP A 186 -0.15 21.37 -11.61
N GLY A 187 0.36 20.86 -10.49
CA GLY A 187 0.03 21.28 -9.13
C GLY A 187 -1.19 20.57 -8.55
N THR A 188 -1.89 19.73 -9.30
CA THR A 188 -3.02 18.94 -8.82
C THR A 188 -2.56 18.00 -7.72
N THR A 189 -3.31 17.98 -6.61
CA THR A 189 -3.05 17.08 -5.48
C THR A 189 -4.01 15.90 -5.54
N LEU A 190 -3.45 14.70 -5.45
CA LEU A 190 -4.16 13.43 -5.28
C LEU A 190 -4.01 13.00 -3.82
N GLU A 191 -5.09 12.61 -3.17
CA GLU A 191 -5.04 12.12 -1.78
C GLU A 191 -5.83 10.84 -1.61
N VAL A 192 -5.30 9.94 -0.78
CA VAL A 192 -6.02 8.82 -0.20
C VAL A 192 -6.04 9.05 1.30
N ARG A 193 -7.23 9.15 1.90
CA ARG A 193 -7.40 9.44 3.33
C ARG A 193 -8.08 8.26 4.01
N MET A 194 -7.60 7.90 5.20
CA MET A 194 -8.27 6.92 6.05
C MET A 194 -9.37 7.58 6.88
N GLU A 195 -10.60 7.12 6.68
CA GLU A 195 -11.78 7.62 7.40
C GLU A 195 -12.19 6.73 8.57
N GLU A 196 -12.02 5.42 8.42
CA GLU A 196 -12.27 4.44 9.47
C GLU A 196 -11.19 3.38 9.42
N GLU A 197 -10.87 2.82 10.58
CA GLU A 197 -9.88 1.75 10.72
C GLU A 197 -10.47 0.57 11.49
N ARG A 198 -9.83 -0.59 11.33
CA ARG A 198 -10.00 -1.74 12.18
C ARG A 198 -8.65 -2.12 12.75
N CYS A 199 -8.58 -2.25 14.06
CA CYS A 199 -7.38 -2.72 14.75
C CYS A 199 -7.51 -4.21 15.09
N ASP A 200 -6.38 -4.92 14.98
CA ASP A 200 -6.21 -6.29 15.44
C ASP A 200 -5.18 -6.27 16.58
N GLU A 201 -5.65 -6.58 17.79
CA GLU A 201 -4.81 -6.54 19.00
C GLU A 201 -3.72 -7.61 18.96
N THR A 202 -4.04 -8.80 18.44
CA THR A 202 -3.12 -9.94 18.35
C THR A 202 -1.94 -9.60 17.46
N LEU A 203 -2.20 -8.94 16.33
CA LEU A 203 -1.16 -8.49 15.41
C LEU A 203 -0.59 -7.12 15.78
N SER A 204 -1.21 -6.41 16.73
CA SER A 204 -0.86 -5.05 17.13
C SER A 204 -0.71 -4.11 15.92
N LEU A 205 -1.73 -4.13 15.06
CA LEU A 205 -1.77 -3.34 13.82
C LEU A 205 -3.19 -2.84 13.54
N CYS A 206 -3.29 -1.68 12.91
CA CYS A 206 -4.54 -1.15 12.41
C CYS A 206 -4.49 -1.04 10.88
N VAL A 207 -5.61 -1.38 10.24
CA VAL A 207 -5.76 -1.31 8.78
C VAL A 207 -6.97 -0.46 8.42
N PRO A 208 -6.95 0.20 7.25
CA PRO A 208 -8.10 0.97 6.81
C PRO A 208 -9.33 0.09 6.60
N LYS A 209 -10.46 0.55 7.14
CA LYS A 209 -11.80 -0.01 6.89
C LYS A 209 -12.56 0.86 5.88
N ARG A 210 -12.34 2.17 5.90
CA ARG A 210 -12.89 3.11 4.92
C ARG A 210 -11.80 4.06 4.45
N LEU A 211 -11.64 4.12 3.13
CA LEU A 211 -10.72 5.02 2.44
C LEU A 211 -11.49 5.94 1.52
N THR A 212 -11.12 7.21 1.47
CA THR A 212 -11.64 8.18 0.49
C THR A 212 -10.51 8.63 -0.42
N ARG A 213 -10.84 8.89 -1.68
CA ARG A 213 -9.90 9.43 -2.66
C ARG A 213 -10.32 10.81 -3.11
N TRP A 214 -9.35 11.70 -3.18
CA TRP A 214 -9.56 13.11 -3.47
C TRP A 214 -8.64 13.58 -4.60
N VAL A 215 -9.17 14.45 -5.46
CA VAL A 215 -8.43 15.11 -6.53
C VAL A 215 -8.75 16.60 -6.45
N GLY A 216 -7.73 17.45 -6.31
CA GLY A 216 -7.92 18.89 -6.22
C GLY A 216 -8.88 19.32 -5.09
N GLY A 217 -8.91 18.58 -3.99
CA GLY A 217 -9.80 18.85 -2.85
C GLY A 217 -11.25 18.35 -3.02
N GLN A 218 -11.59 17.70 -4.14
CA GLN A 218 -12.90 17.05 -4.34
C GLN A 218 -12.79 15.54 -4.12
N GLN A 219 -13.74 14.96 -3.38
CA GLN A 219 -13.80 13.51 -3.22
C GLN A 219 -14.27 12.88 -4.54
N VAL A 220 -13.43 12.03 -5.11
CA VAL A 220 -13.69 11.32 -6.38
C VAL A 220 -13.86 9.82 -6.20
N GLY A 221 -13.68 9.29 -5.00
CA GLY A 221 -13.85 7.87 -4.77
C GLY A 221 -13.90 7.47 -3.32
N GLU A 222 -14.37 6.25 -3.09
CA GLU A 222 -14.45 5.65 -1.77
C GLU A 222 -14.32 4.13 -1.85
N THR A 223 -13.63 3.55 -0.87
CA THR A 223 -13.61 2.10 -0.64
C THR A 223 -14.02 1.83 0.80
N THR A 224 -15.02 0.99 0.99
CA THR A 224 -15.53 0.59 2.31
C THR A 224 -15.48 -0.92 2.45
N LEU A 225 -14.80 -1.41 3.48
CA LEU A 225 -14.59 -2.83 3.76
C LEU A 225 -15.63 -3.32 4.75
N SER A 226 -16.40 -4.34 4.36
CA SER A 226 -17.36 -5.02 5.23
C SER A 226 -16.72 -6.21 5.94
N ARG A 227 -15.73 -6.85 5.31
CA ARG A 227 -14.97 -7.97 5.88
C ARG A 227 -13.48 -7.72 5.73
N ILE A 228 -12.77 -7.91 6.83
CA ILE A 228 -11.30 -7.82 6.89
C ILE A 228 -10.82 -9.04 7.67
N GLU A 229 -10.00 -9.87 7.07
CA GLU A 229 -9.36 -10.98 7.74
C GLU A 229 -7.85 -10.86 7.57
N LEU A 230 -7.13 -10.85 8.68
CA LEU A 230 -5.69 -10.71 8.73
C LEU A 230 -5.09 -12.05 9.13
N ASN A 231 -4.06 -12.49 8.41
CA ASN A 231 -3.47 -13.82 8.48
C ASN A 231 -4.46 -15.01 8.40
N PRO A 232 -5.51 -14.98 7.56
CA PRO A 232 -6.31 -16.18 7.35
C PRO A 232 -5.47 -17.27 6.68
N VAL A 233 -5.80 -18.54 6.98
CA VAL A 233 -5.29 -19.67 6.18
C VAL A 233 -5.95 -19.60 4.81
N LEU A 234 -5.15 -19.25 3.79
CA LEU A 234 -5.56 -19.26 2.39
C LEU A 234 -4.87 -20.46 1.72
N PRO A 235 -5.60 -21.51 1.31
CA PRO A 235 -5.00 -22.66 0.64
C PRO A 235 -4.50 -22.30 -0.78
N HIS A 236 -3.67 -23.16 -1.39
CA HIS A 236 -3.02 -22.85 -2.67
C HIS A 236 -4.01 -22.60 -3.81
N ASP A 237 -5.04 -23.42 -3.89
CA ASP A 237 -6.14 -23.36 -4.87
C ASP A 237 -6.95 -22.05 -4.82
N THR A 238 -6.85 -21.25 -3.75
CA THR A 238 -7.49 -19.92 -3.68
C THR A 238 -7.07 -19.02 -4.84
N PHE A 239 -5.84 -19.18 -5.33
CA PHE A 239 -5.22 -18.32 -6.34
C PHE A 239 -5.11 -18.96 -7.72
N THR A 240 -5.36 -20.26 -7.85
CA THR A 240 -5.38 -20.95 -9.13
C THR A 240 -6.83 -21.04 -9.59
N LEU A 241 -7.14 -20.39 -10.72
CA LEU A 241 -8.50 -20.44 -11.28
C LEU A 241 -8.62 -21.58 -12.29
N VAL A 242 -9.84 -22.13 -12.37
CA VAL A 242 -10.24 -23.10 -13.40
C VAL A 242 -11.33 -22.45 -14.23
N ALA A 243 -11.23 -22.58 -15.55
CA ALA A 243 -12.24 -22.06 -16.46
C ALA A 243 -13.61 -22.69 -16.16
N PRO A 244 -14.65 -21.87 -15.93
CA PRO A 244 -16.00 -22.41 -15.79
C PRO A 244 -16.49 -23.07 -17.08
N GLU A 245 -17.46 -23.97 -16.95
CA GLU A 245 -18.02 -24.68 -18.10
C GLU A 245 -18.62 -23.71 -19.13
N GLY A 246 -18.31 -23.95 -20.41
CA GLY A 246 -18.81 -23.15 -21.53
C GLY A 246 -18.18 -21.76 -21.63
N TYR A 247 -17.04 -21.52 -21.01
CA TYR A 247 -16.23 -20.31 -21.24
C TYR A 247 -15.31 -20.52 -22.44
N SER A 248 -15.05 -19.44 -23.17
CA SER A 248 -13.95 -19.41 -24.14
C SER A 248 -12.62 -19.39 -23.39
N VAL A 249 -11.71 -20.31 -23.71
CA VAL A 249 -10.42 -20.46 -23.02
C VAL A 249 -9.28 -20.04 -23.94
N GLN A 250 -8.43 -19.15 -23.45
CA GLN A 250 -7.23 -18.70 -24.16
C GLN A 250 -5.99 -18.83 -23.27
N THR A 251 -4.86 -19.15 -23.89
CA THR A 251 -3.54 -19.02 -23.26
C THR A 251 -2.75 -17.99 -24.04
N ARG A 252 -2.17 -17.02 -23.32
CA ARG A 252 -1.30 -15.98 -23.86
C ARG A 252 0.04 -16.02 -23.13
N THR A 253 1.07 -15.50 -23.77
CA THR A 253 2.39 -15.33 -23.16
C THR A 253 2.70 -13.85 -23.11
N LEU A 254 3.05 -13.35 -21.93
CA LEU A 254 3.57 -12.00 -21.75
C LEU A 254 5.09 -12.07 -21.86
N VAL A 255 5.60 -11.48 -22.94
CA VAL A 255 7.03 -11.44 -23.25
C VAL A 255 7.57 -10.03 -23.08
N ASN A 256 8.88 -9.95 -22.88
CA ASN A 256 9.58 -8.68 -22.94
C ASN A 256 9.38 -8.05 -24.33
N SER A 257 8.73 -6.88 -24.42
CA SER A 257 8.79 -6.10 -25.65
C SER A 257 10.24 -5.67 -25.88
N GLU A 258 10.76 -6.00 -27.07
CA GLU A 258 11.98 -5.37 -27.57
C GLU A 258 11.64 -3.92 -27.88
N VAL A 259 12.40 -2.99 -27.31
CA VAL A 259 12.38 -1.60 -27.78
C VAL A 259 13.01 -1.64 -29.18
N LYS A 260 12.16 -1.54 -30.21
CA LYS A 260 12.62 -1.22 -31.57
C LYS A 260 12.92 0.26 -31.68
#